data_AF-A0A9E0CQ69-F1
#
_entry.id   AF-A0A9E0CQ69-F1
#
_cell.length_a   1.000
_cell.length_b   1.000
_cell.length_c   1.000
_cell.angle_alpha   90.00
_cell.angle_beta   90.00
_cell.angle_gamma   90.00
#
_symmetry.space_group_name_H-M   'P 1'
#
loop_
_entity.id
_entity.type
_entity.pdbx_description
1 polymer ?
#
loop_
_entity_poly.entity_id
_entity_poly.type
_entity_poly.pdbx_seq_one_letter_code
_entity_poly.pdbx_strand_id
1 'polypeptide(L)'
;AGNKGGMYDRIFVESVLKACIADGVDGTEFKVFSTYIQQVQTDTALIDAMLVEYVNFAYEQDQILPEEFYELIGKKIDIGKMDWMYQQLYLDYYKDKKENLSDRCKGRIEKIKDHQVVQTDHVLPVLFQYLDVIKLPKYLCARTFIEFRAKSGQTVIFHFMDGTSAAWKEEVMKELLPGYYVFSASIFDHELNDHYVTIEGEERRYRDQVVVTDHLKYCKGSRFYELNELIRHQQDGKLQMMMEEYAAKTMMVQFIKPMTEE
;
A
#
# COMPACT_ATOMS: atom_id res chain seq x y z
N ALA A 1 8.13 48.18 -29.65
CA ALA A 1 7.68 46.87 -30.13
C ALA A 1 7.13 46.10 -28.92
N GLY A 2 5.81 45.98 -28.81
CA GLY A 2 5.17 45.32 -27.67
C GLY A 2 5.42 43.82 -27.75
N ASN A 3 6.14 43.29 -26.75
CA ASN A 3 6.34 41.86 -26.60
C ASN A 3 4.99 41.26 -26.22
N LYS A 4 4.29 40.67 -27.19
CA LYS A 4 3.12 39.81 -26.90
C LYS A 4 3.67 38.52 -26.28
N GLY A 5 4.04 38.60 -25.01
CA GLY A 5 4.29 37.42 -24.18
C GLY A 5 2.99 36.65 -24.13
N GLY A 6 2.91 35.55 -24.87
CA GLY A 6 1.75 34.67 -24.83
C GLY A 6 1.57 34.11 -23.42
N MET A 7 0.38 33.59 -23.13
CA MET A 7 0.05 32.89 -21.88
C MET A 7 1.01 31.71 -21.52
N TYR A 8 1.92 31.36 -22.44
CA TYR A 8 2.95 30.33 -22.32
C TYR A 8 4.38 30.90 -22.31
N ASP A 9 4.55 32.22 -22.12
CA ASP A 9 5.85 32.81 -21.82
C ASP A 9 6.38 32.20 -20.51
N ARG A 10 7.62 31.71 -20.53
CA ARG A 10 8.22 30.94 -19.44
C ARG A 10 8.18 31.69 -18.11
N ILE A 11 8.49 33.00 -18.12
CA ILE A 11 8.51 33.82 -16.90
C ILE A 11 7.10 33.89 -16.30
N PHE A 12 6.09 34.03 -17.16
CA PHE A 12 4.69 34.06 -16.74
C PHE A 12 4.25 32.70 -16.20
N VAL A 13 4.56 31.60 -16.89
CA VAL A 13 4.25 30.23 -16.44
C VAL A 13 4.91 29.93 -15.10
N GLU A 14 6.19 30.26 -14.92
CA GLU A 14 6.89 30.07 -13.64
C GLU A 14 6.27 30.91 -12.52
N SER A 15 5.80 32.14 -12.81
CA SER A 15 5.12 32.95 -11.81
C SER A 15 3.76 32.37 -11.41
N VAL A 16 3.01 31.80 -12.34
CA VAL A 16 1.73 31.13 -12.08
C VAL A 16 1.95 29.90 -11.21
N LEU A 17 2.92 29.05 -11.57
CA LEU A 17 3.23 27.84 -10.79
C LEU A 17 3.71 28.19 -9.36
N LYS A 18 4.53 29.24 -9.20
CA LYS A 18 4.94 29.72 -7.88
C LYS A 18 3.77 30.24 -7.05
N ALA A 19 2.80 30.90 -7.68
CA ALA A 19 1.57 31.32 -7.01
C ALA A 19 0.74 30.10 -6.59
N CYS A 20 0.60 29.08 -7.44
CA CYS A 20 -0.08 27.83 -7.08
C CYS A 20 0.57 27.13 -5.87
N ILE A 21 1.90 27.14 -5.75
CA ILE A 21 2.58 26.58 -4.57
C ILE A 21 2.26 27.40 -3.31
N ALA A 22 2.14 28.72 -3.43
CA ALA A 22 1.87 29.59 -2.29
C ALA A 22 0.40 29.54 -1.84
N ASP A 23 -0.52 29.46 -2.81
CA ASP A 23 -1.95 29.61 -2.60
C ASP A 23 -2.70 28.26 -2.55
N GLY A 24 -2.05 27.18 -2.96
CA GLY A 24 -2.62 25.84 -3.14
C GLY A 24 -3.00 25.55 -4.60
N VAL A 25 -3.15 24.26 -4.87
CA VAL A 25 -3.52 23.70 -6.20
C VAL A 25 -4.96 23.21 -6.19
N ASP A 26 -5.67 23.40 -7.30
CA ASP A 26 -7.04 22.91 -7.50
C ASP A 26 -7.21 22.04 -8.77
N GLY A 27 -6.11 21.84 -9.51
CA GLY A 27 -6.03 21.02 -10.71
C GLY A 27 -6.35 21.76 -12.01
N THR A 28 -6.83 23.00 -11.97
CA THR A 28 -7.08 23.79 -13.19
C THR A 28 -5.79 24.12 -13.95
N GLU A 29 -4.68 24.18 -13.22
CA GLU A 29 -3.32 24.48 -13.66
C GLU A 29 -2.57 23.27 -14.26
N PHE A 30 -3.15 22.06 -14.26
CA PHE A 30 -2.47 20.87 -14.80
C PHE A 30 -1.93 21.09 -16.21
N LYS A 31 -2.74 21.70 -17.09
CA LYS A 31 -2.32 22.01 -18.47
C LYS A 31 -1.14 22.98 -18.53
N VAL A 32 -1.08 23.94 -17.59
CA VAL A 32 0.03 24.90 -17.49
C VAL A 32 1.31 24.16 -17.11
N PHE A 33 1.24 23.27 -16.12
CA PHE A 33 2.38 22.46 -15.70
C PHE A 33 2.82 21.45 -16.76
N SER A 34 1.89 20.74 -17.39
CA SER A 34 2.17 19.83 -18.52
C SER A 34 2.90 20.55 -19.66
N THR A 35 2.51 21.79 -19.95
CA THR A 35 3.19 22.60 -20.97
C THR A 35 4.59 23.01 -20.48
N TYR A 36 4.74 23.35 -19.20
CA TYR A 36 6.02 23.73 -18.61
C TYR A 36 7.05 22.61 -18.68
N ILE A 37 6.70 21.39 -18.26
CA ILE A 37 7.63 20.25 -18.20
C ILE A 37 8.13 19.78 -19.58
N GLN A 38 7.43 20.15 -20.66
CA GLN A 38 7.83 19.86 -22.04
C GLN A 38 8.81 20.88 -22.61
N GLN A 39 9.08 21.99 -21.92
CA GLN A 39 10.01 23.02 -22.38
C GLN A 39 11.48 22.59 -22.26
N VAL A 40 12.33 23.11 -23.15
CA VAL A 40 13.77 22.75 -23.21
C VAL A 40 14.55 23.20 -21.98
N GLN A 41 14.11 24.28 -21.33
CA GLN A 41 14.74 24.80 -20.12
C GLN A 41 13.68 24.95 -19.02
N THR A 42 13.76 24.11 -18.01
CA THR A 42 12.86 24.12 -16.85
C THR A 42 13.66 24.15 -15.56
N ASP A 43 13.06 24.73 -14.53
CA ASP A 43 13.60 24.71 -13.18
C ASP A 43 13.15 23.41 -12.49
N THR A 44 14.10 22.49 -12.28
CA THR A 44 13.86 21.23 -11.58
C THR A 44 13.34 21.45 -10.16
N ALA A 45 13.75 22.51 -9.46
CA ALA A 45 13.26 22.78 -8.11
C ALA A 45 11.77 23.16 -8.14
N LEU A 46 11.35 23.93 -9.15
CA LEU A 46 9.95 24.26 -9.35
C LEU A 46 9.11 23.04 -9.72
N ILE A 47 9.64 22.16 -10.58
CA ILE A 47 8.99 20.87 -10.92
C ILE A 47 8.80 20.02 -9.66
N ASP A 48 9.84 19.93 -8.81
CA ASP A 48 9.78 19.14 -7.58
C ASP A 48 8.76 19.72 -6.60
N ALA A 49 8.72 21.04 -6.43
CA ALA A 49 7.75 21.70 -5.55
C ALA A 49 6.31 21.52 -6.05
N MET A 50 6.05 21.74 -7.35
CA MET A 50 4.73 21.50 -7.94
C MET A 50 4.29 20.05 -7.83
N LEU A 51 5.21 19.10 -8.01
CA LEU A 51 4.90 17.68 -7.91
C LEU A 51 4.44 17.30 -6.49
N VAL A 52 5.03 17.90 -5.45
CA VAL A 52 4.59 17.69 -4.06
C VAL A 52 3.15 18.17 -3.88
N GLU A 53 2.84 19.39 -4.33
CA GLU A 53 1.49 19.96 -4.21
C GLU A 53 0.44 19.11 -4.95
N TYR A 54 0.73 18.67 -6.18
CA TYR A 54 -0.21 17.83 -6.93
C TYR A 54 -0.40 16.43 -6.35
N VAL A 55 0.65 15.87 -5.77
CA VAL A 55 0.56 14.55 -5.11
C VAL A 55 -0.29 14.65 -3.85
N ASN A 56 -0.14 15.71 -3.06
CA ASN A 56 -1.03 16.01 -1.92
C ASN A 56 -2.47 16.16 -2.39
N PHE A 57 -2.71 17.02 -3.38
CA PHE A 57 -4.04 17.25 -3.95
C PHE A 57 -4.70 15.97 -4.47
N ALA A 58 -3.97 15.17 -5.25
CA ALA A 58 -4.48 13.91 -5.79
C ALA A 58 -4.89 12.94 -4.69
N TYR A 59 -4.10 12.87 -3.62
CA TYR A 59 -4.39 12.02 -2.48
C TYR A 59 -5.60 12.51 -1.67
N GLU A 60 -5.68 13.82 -1.38
CA GLU A 60 -6.76 14.40 -0.58
C GLU A 60 -8.11 14.42 -1.29
N GLN A 61 -8.10 14.64 -2.61
CA GLN A 61 -9.31 14.79 -3.43
C GLN A 61 -9.70 13.52 -4.19
N ASP A 62 -8.97 12.42 -3.99
CA ASP A 62 -9.12 11.16 -4.72
C ASP A 62 -9.16 11.38 -6.25
N GLN A 63 -8.24 12.22 -6.75
CA GLN A 63 -8.16 12.61 -8.16
C GLN A 63 -7.02 11.89 -8.87
N ILE A 64 -7.29 11.49 -10.11
CA ILE A 64 -6.27 10.91 -11.00
C ILE A 64 -5.51 12.04 -11.69
N LEU A 65 -4.18 12.01 -11.60
CA LEU A 65 -3.32 12.97 -12.26
C LEU A 65 -3.13 12.63 -13.75
N PRO A 66 -2.69 13.60 -14.57
CA PRO A 66 -2.20 13.31 -15.92
C PRO A 66 -1.07 12.25 -15.92
N GLU A 67 -1.04 11.40 -16.96
CA GLU A 67 -0.09 10.28 -17.06
C GLU A 67 1.38 10.72 -16.95
N GLU A 68 1.73 11.86 -17.58
CA GLU A 68 3.08 12.42 -17.49
C GLU A 68 3.56 12.68 -16.06
N PHE A 69 2.65 12.92 -15.11
CA PHE A 69 3.03 13.20 -13.72
C PHE A 69 3.43 11.91 -13.01
N TYR A 70 2.79 10.78 -13.31
CA TYR A 70 3.24 9.47 -12.80
C TYR A 70 4.61 9.08 -13.35
N GLU A 71 4.97 9.51 -14.56
CA GLU A 71 6.34 9.36 -15.07
C GLU A 71 7.34 10.24 -14.29
N LEU A 72 6.95 11.44 -13.85
CA LEU A 72 7.77 12.27 -12.96
C LEU A 72 7.93 11.61 -11.58
N ILE A 73 6.85 11.10 -10.98
CA ILE A 73 6.89 10.31 -9.74
C ILE A 73 7.83 9.11 -9.90
N GLY A 74 7.69 8.38 -11.02
CA GLY A 74 8.56 7.26 -11.37
C GLY A 74 10.03 7.66 -11.45
N LYS A 75 10.37 8.82 -12.02
CA LYS A 75 11.75 9.34 -12.01
C LYS A 75 12.25 9.67 -10.60
N LYS A 76 11.38 10.10 -9.68
CA LYS A 76 11.73 10.29 -8.26
C LYS A 76 12.05 8.97 -7.58
N ILE A 77 11.27 7.93 -7.86
CA ILE A 77 11.53 6.56 -7.41
C ILE A 77 12.84 6.04 -7.99
N ASP A 78 13.12 6.29 -9.28
CA ASP A 78 14.36 5.89 -9.96
C ASP A 78 15.61 6.41 -9.22
N ILE A 79 15.58 7.67 -8.77
CA ILE A 79 16.69 8.29 -8.01
C ILE A 79 16.67 7.98 -6.50
N GLY A 80 15.69 7.22 -6.01
CA GLY A 80 15.62 6.78 -4.62
C GLY A 80 14.82 7.70 -3.68
N LYS A 81 14.08 8.69 -4.20
CA LYS A 81 13.09 9.42 -3.39
C LYS A 81 11.87 8.53 -3.17
N MET A 82 11.84 7.84 -2.02
CA MET A 82 10.82 6.87 -1.63
C MET A 82 9.77 7.47 -0.68
N ASP A 83 9.19 8.61 -1.05
CA ASP A 83 8.07 9.16 -0.29
C ASP A 83 6.86 8.21 -0.35
N TRP A 84 6.16 7.99 0.77
CA TRP A 84 5.03 7.04 0.82
C TRP A 84 3.90 7.42 -0.14
N MET A 85 3.65 8.70 -0.35
CA MET A 85 2.56 9.17 -1.20
C MET A 85 2.92 9.01 -2.68
N TYR A 86 4.19 9.22 -3.03
CA TYR A 86 4.72 8.84 -4.35
C TYR A 86 4.53 7.34 -4.61
N GLN A 87 4.89 6.51 -3.63
CA GLN A 87 4.73 5.06 -3.74
C GLN A 87 3.25 4.68 -3.91
N GLN A 88 2.36 5.20 -3.05
CA GLN A 88 0.93 4.92 -3.08
C GLN A 88 0.30 5.33 -4.41
N LEU A 89 0.45 6.59 -4.84
CA LEU A 89 -0.17 7.07 -6.07
C LEU A 89 0.36 6.34 -7.31
N TYR A 90 1.67 6.03 -7.33
CA TYR A 90 2.26 5.27 -8.44
C TYR A 90 1.67 3.86 -8.52
N LEU A 91 1.55 3.17 -7.38
CA LEU A 91 0.94 1.83 -7.33
C LEU A 91 -0.58 1.89 -7.63
N ASP A 92 -1.31 2.86 -7.09
CA ASP A 92 -2.75 2.97 -7.35
C ASP A 92 -3.05 3.24 -8.82
N TYR A 93 -2.22 4.03 -9.51
CA TYR A 93 -2.42 4.33 -10.92
C TYR A 93 -2.13 3.14 -11.84
N TYR A 94 -1.11 2.35 -11.53
CA TYR A 94 -0.69 1.24 -12.37
C TYR A 94 -1.37 -0.09 -12.03
N LYS A 95 -2.11 -0.19 -10.91
CA LYS A 95 -2.75 -1.45 -10.51
C LYS A 95 -3.77 -1.94 -11.53
N ASP A 96 -4.44 -1.06 -12.27
CA ASP A 96 -5.42 -1.47 -13.29
C ASP A 96 -4.78 -1.66 -14.68
N LYS A 97 -3.46 -1.48 -14.81
CA LYS A 97 -2.72 -1.51 -16.08
C LYS A 97 -1.67 -2.61 -16.16
N LYS A 98 -1.78 -3.63 -15.29
CA LYS A 98 -0.78 -4.69 -15.09
C LYS A 98 -0.34 -5.41 -16.36
N GLU A 99 -1.29 -5.68 -17.27
CA GLU A 99 -1.02 -6.42 -18.51
C GLU A 99 -0.06 -5.71 -19.47
N ASN A 100 -0.03 -4.37 -19.43
CA ASN A 100 0.73 -3.53 -20.37
C ASN A 100 1.87 -2.76 -19.68
N LEU A 101 2.32 -3.20 -18.50
CA LEU A 101 3.43 -2.54 -17.80
C LEU A 101 4.74 -2.72 -18.57
N SER A 102 5.39 -1.60 -18.86
CA SER A 102 6.76 -1.60 -19.37
C SER A 102 7.74 -2.15 -18.32
N ASP A 103 8.87 -2.69 -18.76
CA ASP A 103 9.91 -3.22 -17.87
C ASP A 103 10.42 -2.15 -16.89
N ARG A 104 10.41 -0.89 -17.31
CA ARG A 104 10.73 0.25 -16.43
C ARG A 104 9.73 0.41 -15.30
N CYS A 105 8.42 0.29 -15.58
CA CYS A 105 7.40 0.35 -14.54
C CYS A 105 7.51 -0.83 -13.58
N LYS A 106 7.76 -2.04 -14.10
CA LYS A 106 7.99 -3.24 -13.29
C LYS A 106 9.20 -3.06 -12.36
N GLY A 107 10.32 -2.56 -12.89
CA GLY A 107 11.52 -2.27 -12.09
C GLY A 107 11.29 -1.24 -10.99
N ARG A 108 10.46 -0.22 -11.23
CA ARG A 108 10.05 0.75 -10.19
C ARG A 108 9.21 0.09 -9.11
N ILE A 109 8.22 -0.74 -9.48
CA ILE A 109 7.37 -1.46 -8.53
C ILE A 109 8.21 -2.43 -7.68
N GLU A 110 9.17 -3.14 -8.28
CA GLU A 110 10.11 -3.99 -7.54
C GLU A 110 10.95 -3.19 -6.55
N LYS A 111 11.44 -2.01 -6.96
CA LYS A 111 12.20 -1.11 -6.09
C LYS A 111 11.38 -0.61 -4.90
N ILE A 112 10.11 -0.25 -5.13
CA ILE A 112 9.16 0.13 -4.07
C ILE A 112 8.97 -1.04 -3.10
N LYS A 113 8.69 -2.23 -3.63
CA LYS A 113 8.53 -3.46 -2.86
C LYS A 113 9.77 -3.73 -1.99
N ASP A 114 10.98 -3.70 -2.56
CA ASP A 114 12.21 -3.96 -1.80
C ASP A 114 12.42 -2.92 -0.70
N HIS A 115 12.14 -1.64 -0.96
CA HIS A 115 12.22 -0.59 0.05
C HIS A 115 11.26 -0.86 1.22
N GLN A 116 9.98 -1.12 0.93
CA GLN A 116 8.97 -1.35 1.95
C GLN A 116 9.28 -2.59 2.80
N VAL A 117 9.57 -3.72 2.13
CA VAL A 117 9.76 -5.03 2.76
C VAL A 117 11.06 -5.14 3.54
N VAL A 118 12.15 -4.53 3.05
CA VAL A 118 13.48 -4.69 3.66
C VAL A 118 13.80 -3.57 4.63
N GLN A 119 13.30 -2.34 4.40
CA GLN A 119 13.79 -1.15 5.10
C GLN A 119 12.78 -0.53 6.07
N THR A 120 11.48 -0.80 5.93
CA THR A 120 10.46 -0.06 6.69
C THR A 120 9.59 -0.92 7.60
N ASP A 121 9.65 -2.26 7.52
CA ASP A 121 8.75 -3.21 8.21
C ASP A 121 7.24 -3.03 7.95
N HIS A 122 6.88 -2.08 7.08
CA HIS A 122 5.51 -1.77 6.69
C HIS A 122 5.34 -1.90 5.19
N VAL A 123 4.13 -2.25 4.77
CA VAL A 123 3.83 -2.58 3.38
C VAL A 123 2.49 -1.96 3.03
N LEU A 124 2.41 -1.25 1.91
CA LEU A 124 1.13 -0.79 1.36
C LEU A 124 0.35 -2.01 0.84
N PRO A 125 -0.89 -2.24 1.30
CA PRO A 125 -1.73 -3.35 0.84
C PRO A 125 -1.91 -3.41 -0.69
N VAL A 126 -1.86 -2.26 -1.38
CA VAL A 126 -1.93 -2.19 -2.84
C VAL A 126 -0.82 -3.00 -3.53
N LEU A 127 0.34 -3.25 -2.90
CA LEU A 127 1.39 -4.11 -3.47
C LEU A 127 0.91 -5.52 -3.77
N PHE A 128 -0.05 -6.05 -3.00
CA PHE A 128 -0.59 -7.39 -3.24
C PHE A 128 -1.45 -7.46 -4.51
N GLN A 129 -1.89 -6.32 -5.05
CA GLN A 129 -2.50 -6.28 -6.37
C GLN A 129 -1.50 -6.67 -7.46
N TYR A 130 -0.19 -6.62 -7.21
CA TYR A 130 0.85 -6.91 -8.20
C TYR A 130 1.41 -8.33 -8.12
N LEU A 131 0.79 -9.26 -7.39
CA LEU A 131 1.31 -10.62 -7.20
C LEU A 131 1.50 -11.45 -8.50
N ASP A 132 0.86 -11.05 -9.59
CA ASP A 132 1.04 -11.59 -10.94
C ASP A 132 2.27 -11.00 -11.66
N VAL A 133 2.73 -9.83 -11.23
CA VAL A 133 3.86 -9.09 -11.81
C VAL A 133 5.13 -9.24 -10.98
N ILE A 134 5.02 -9.21 -9.65
CA ILE A 134 6.14 -9.28 -8.69
C ILE A 134 5.95 -10.44 -7.73
N LYS A 135 7.06 -10.97 -7.21
CA LYS A 135 7.03 -11.98 -6.15
C LYS A 135 7.15 -11.32 -4.78
N LEU A 136 6.14 -11.52 -3.93
CA LEU A 136 6.19 -11.16 -2.52
C LEU A 136 6.64 -12.36 -1.66
N PRO A 137 7.42 -12.13 -0.58
CA PRO A 137 7.75 -13.17 0.39
C PRO A 137 6.52 -13.88 0.97
N LYS A 138 6.59 -15.20 1.09
CA LYS A 138 5.47 -16.02 1.61
C LYS A 138 4.99 -15.60 3.00
N TYR A 139 5.88 -15.10 3.86
CA TYR A 139 5.51 -14.66 5.20
C TYR A 139 4.61 -13.41 5.18
N LEU A 140 4.76 -12.53 4.17
CA LEU A 140 3.88 -11.38 3.98
C LEU A 140 2.50 -11.82 3.50
N CYS A 141 2.46 -12.80 2.59
CA CYS A 141 1.19 -13.40 2.14
C CYS A 141 0.45 -14.17 3.26
N ALA A 142 1.14 -14.51 4.34
CA ALA A 142 0.57 -15.14 5.54
C ALA A 142 0.05 -14.13 6.58
N ARG A 143 0.11 -12.82 6.27
CA ARG A 143 -0.48 -11.77 7.09
C ARG A 143 -1.84 -11.35 6.54
N THR A 144 -2.72 -11.02 7.45
CA THR A 144 -3.96 -10.28 7.18
C THR A 144 -3.67 -8.79 7.37
N PHE A 145 -4.13 -7.97 6.44
CA PHE A 145 -4.02 -6.52 6.47
C PHE A 145 -5.38 -5.93 6.83
N ILE A 146 -5.36 -5.01 7.78
CA ILE A 146 -6.51 -4.26 8.25
C ILE A 146 -6.28 -2.81 7.87
N GLU A 147 -7.19 -2.26 7.08
CA GLU A 147 -7.12 -0.90 6.57
C GLU A 147 -8.28 -0.07 7.12
N PHE A 148 -7.98 1.17 7.52
CA PHE A 148 -8.98 2.08 8.07
C PHE A 148 -8.68 3.53 7.67
N ARG A 149 -9.73 4.32 7.48
CA ARG A 149 -9.64 5.75 7.13
C ARG A 149 -10.21 6.60 8.26
N ALA A 150 -9.42 7.57 8.71
CA ALA A 150 -9.75 8.49 9.79
C ALA A 150 -9.09 9.85 9.57
N LYS A 151 -9.27 10.81 10.49
CA LYS A 151 -8.51 12.05 10.42
C LYS A 151 -7.04 11.74 10.72
N SER A 152 -6.14 12.45 10.05
CA SER A 152 -4.70 12.28 10.24
C SER A 152 -4.27 12.62 11.67
N GLY A 153 -3.27 11.91 12.18
CA GLY A 153 -2.68 12.13 13.50
C GLY A 153 -3.48 11.59 14.69
N GLN A 154 -4.54 10.81 14.46
CA GLN A 154 -5.30 10.15 15.52
C GLN A 154 -4.66 8.81 15.95
N THR A 155 -4.87 8.43 17.21
CA THR A 155 -4.58 7.07 17.69
C THR A 155 -5.73 6.15 17.31
N VAL A 156 -5.49 5.20 16.42
CA VAL A 156 -6.49 4.25 15.92
C VAL A 156 -6.16 2.87 16.47
N ILE A 157 -7.15 2.20 17.07
CA ILE A 157 -6.98 0.89 17.72
C ILE A 157 -7.89 -0.11 17.04
N PHE A 158 -7.31 -1.22 16.60
CA PHE A 158 -8.02 -2.37 16.06
C PHE A 158 -8.30 -3.39 17.17
N HIS A 159 -9.56 -3.82 17.24
CA HIS A 159 -10.07 -4.77 18.23
C HIS A 159 -10.49 -6.04 17.51
N PHE A 160 -9.96 -7.18 17.93
CA PHE A 160 -10.30 -8.51 17.40
C PHE A 160 -10.24 -9.57 18.50
N MET A 161 -10.80 -10.74 18.25
CA MET A 161 -10.90 -11.79 19.26
C MET A 161 -9.59 -12.59 19.37
N ASP A 162 -9.19 -12.94 20.60
CA ASP A 162 -8.17 -13.95 20.83
C ASP A 162 -8.76 -15.34 20.58
N GLY A 163 -8.15 -16.08 19.65
CA GLY A 163 -8.59 -17.41 19.26
C GLY A 163 -8.59 -18.46 20.38
N THR A 164 -7.89 -18.20 21.49
CA THR A 164 -7.75 -19.15 22.60
C THR A 164 -8.57 -18.83 23.84
N SER A 165 -8.83 -17.55 24.13
CA SER A 165 -9.37 -17.12 25.42
C SER A 165 -10.72 -16.40 25.33
N ALA A 166 -11.25 -16.18 24.12
CA ALA A 166 -12.41 -15.33 23.88
C ALA A 166 -12.29 -13.91 24.47
N ALA A 167 -11.06 -13.46 24.79
CA ALA A 167 -10.76 -12.11 25.19
C ALA A 167 -10.52 -11.22 23.96
N TRP A 168 -10.68 -9.91 24.13
CA TRP A 168 -10.33 -8.94 23.10
C TRP A 168 -8.82 -8.71 23.08
N LYS A 169 -8.25 -8.69 21.87
CA LYS A 169 -6.92 -8.14 21.57
C LYS A 169 -7.09 -6.75 20.99
N GLU A 170 -6.22 -5.85 21.43
CA GLU A 170 -6.19 -4.45 21.01
C GLU A 170 -4.82 -4.17 20.42
N GLU A 171 -4.78 -3.67 19.19
CA GLU A 171 -3.54 -3.34 18.49
C GLU A 171 -3.63 -1.95 17.89
N VAL A 172 -2.60 -1.13 18.13
CA VAL A 172 -2.54 0.22 17.58
C VAL A 172 -2.19 0.14 16.08
N MET A 173 -3.04 0.74 15.25
CA MET A 173 -2.81 0.81 13.82
C MET A 173 -1.81 1.90 13.48
N LYS A 174 -0.95 1.65 12.49
CA LYS A 174 0.04 2.64 12.04
C LYS A 174 -0.55 3.51 10.94
N GLU A 175 -0.43 4.82 11.09
CA GLU A 175 -0.68 5.78 10.01
C GLU A 175 0.47 5.72 8.98
N LEU A 176 0.20 5.22 7.77
CA LEU A 176 1.19 5.15 6.68
C LEU A 176 1.16 6.39 5.79
N LEU A 177 -0.03 6.95 5.62
CA LEU A 177 -0.31 8.18 4.87
C LEU A 177 -1.32 9.00 5.69
N PRO A 178 -1.43 10.33 5.48
CA PRO A 178 -2.38 11.15 6.22
C PRO A 178 -3.80 10.58 6.24
N GLY A 179 -4.26 10.13 7.41
CA GLY A 179 -5.59 9.54 7.59
C GLY A 179 -5.77 8.11 7.08
N TYR A 180 -4.70 7.42 6.67
CA TYR A 180 -4.72 6.02 6.26
C TYR A 180 -3.93 5.14 7.23
N TYR A 181 -4.68 4.30 7.95
CA TYR A 181 -4.17 3.46 9.01
C TYR A 181 -4.14 2.02 8.54
N VAL A 182 -3.01 1.35 8.78
CA VAL A 182 -2.80 -0.05 8.43
C VAL A 182 -2.26 -0.81 9.63
N PHE A 183 -2.86 -1.97 9.89
CA PHE A 183 -2.34 -2.98 10.80
C PHE A 183 -2.15 -4.29 10.03
N SER A 184 -1.09 -5.05 10.33
CA SER A 184 -0.88 -6.35 9.71
C SER A 184 -0.35 -7.36 10.72
N ALA A 185 -0.98 -8.53 10.78
CA ALA A 185 -0.57 -9.64 11.63
C ALA A 185 -1.01 -10.98 11.02
N SER A 186 -0.47 -12.08 11.53
CA SER A 186 -1.01 -13.40 11.22
C SER A 186 -2.21 -13.66 12.13
N ILE A 187 -3.41 -13.47 11.60
CA ILE A 187 -4.68 -13.57 12.32
C ILE A 187 -5.48 -14.73 11.73
N PHE A 188 -5.90 -15.68 12.56
CA PHE A 188 -6.73 -16.79 12.08
C PHE A 188 -8.15 -16.30 11.78
N ASP A 189 -8.85 -16.98 10.86
CA ASP A 189 -10.16 -16.53 10.40
C ASP A 189 -11.19 -16.34 11.51
N HIS A 190 -11.24 -17.29 12.45
CA HIS A 190 -12.17 -17.24 13.58
C HIS A 190 -11.90 -16.06 14.54
N GLU A 191 -10.67 -15.53 14.58
CA GLU A 191 -10.30 -14.36 15.38
C GLU A 191 -10.92 -13.06 14.82
N LEU A 192 -11.33 -13.07 13.54
CA LEU A 192 -11.95 -11.94 12.84
C LEU A 192 -13.49 -12.02 12.80
N ASN A 193 -14.10 -13.02 13.44
CA ASN A 193 -15.56 -13.18 13.46
C ASN A 193 -16.31 -11.96 14.04
N ASP A 194 -15.73 -11.31 15.05
CA ASP A 194 -16.15 -9.98 15.51
C ASP A 194 -14.90 -9.11 15.66
N HIS A 195 -14.87 -8.02 14.89
CA HIS A 195 -13.78 -7.08 14.89
C HIS A 195 -14.32 -5.67 14.68
N TYR A 196 -13.60 -4.68 15.20
CA TYR A 196 -13.94 -3.27 15.00
C TYR A 196 -12.73 -2.37 15.26
N VAL A 197 -12.84 -1.12 14.82
CA VAL A 197 -11.87 -0.07 15.11
C VAL A 197 -12.48 0.96 16.06
N THR A 198 -11.67 1.50 16.95
CA THR A 198 -11.97 2.70 17.75
C THR A 198 -10.90 3.75 17.53
N ILE A 199 -11.29 5.00 17.72
CA ILE A 199 -10.36 6.13 17.72
C ILE A 199 -10.27 6.62 19.17
N GLU A 200 -9.05 6.83 19.67
CA GLU A 200 -8.85 7.32 21.04
C GLU A 200 -9.59 8.65 21.26
N GLY A 201 -10.40 8.70 22.32
CA GLY A 201 -11.26 9.84 22.62
C GLY A 201 -12.67 9.78 21.99
N GLU A 202 -12.96 8.79 21.14
CA GLU A 202 -14.30 8.52 20.61
C GLU A 202 -14.91 7.26 21.26
N GLU A 203 -16.20 7.30 21.61
CA GLU A 203 -16.92 6.10 22.10
C GLU A 203 -17.42 5.20 20.94
N ARG A 204 -17.26 5.67 19.69
CA ARG A 204 -17.81 5.01 18.51
C ARG A 204 -16.95 3.81 18.12
N ARG A 205 -17.63 2.70 17.82
CA ARG A 205 -17.03 1.51 17.22
C ARG A 205 -17.33 1.47 15.72
N TYR A 206 -16.29 1.39 14.91
CA TYR A 206 -16.39 1.31 13.46
C TYR A 206 -16.25 -0.14 13.01
N ARG A 207 -17.30 -0.70 12.41
CA ARG A 207 -17.30 -2.07 11.85
C ARG A 207 -17.30 -2.04 10.33
N ASP A 208 -18.27 -1.36 9.74
CA ASP A 208 -18.50 -1.35 8.29
C ASP A 208 -17.43 -0.61 7.48
N GLN A 209 -16.56 0.15 8.15
CA GLN A 209 -15.48 0.93 7.52
C GLN A 209 -14.12 0.23 7.60
N VAL A 210 -14.05 -0.92 8.30
CA VAL A 210 -12.82 -1.70 8.41
C VAL A 210 -12.70 -2.56 7.17
N VAL A 211 -11.63 -2.38 6.41
CA VAL A 211 -11.33 -3.22 5.25
C VAL A 211 -10.34 -4.28 5.68
N VAL A 212 -10.74 -5.54 5.55
CA VAL A 212 -9.93 -6.70 5.88
C VAL A 212 -9.51 -7.38 4.59
N THR A 213 -8.21 -7.46 4.37
CA THR A 213 -7.63 -8.04 3.16
C THR A 213 -6.65 -9.15 3.57
N ASP A 214 -6.89 -10.37 3.10
CA ASP A 214 -5.95 -11.49 3.24
C ASP A 214 -5.41 -11.98 1.89
N HIS A 215 -4.25 -12.61 1.94
CA HIS A 215 -3.55 -13.12 0.76
C HIS A 215 -3.16 -14.60 0.92
N LEU A 216 -3.89 -15.33 1.77
CA LEU A 216 -3.49 -16.66 2.24
C LEU A 216 -3.38 -17.68 1.11
N LYS A 217 -4.17 -17.53 0.05
CA LYS A 217 -4.09 -18.39 -1.16
C LYS A 217 -2.68 -18.43 -1.77
N TYR A 218 -1.89 -17.36 -1.62
CA TYR A 218 -0.53 -17.27 -2.15
C TYR A 218 0.54 -17.85 -1.21
N CYS A 219 0.18 -18.18 0.04
CA CYS A 219 1.06 -18.88 1.00
C CYS A 219 0.68 -20.35 1.21
N LYS A 220 -0.06 -20.96 0.26
CA LYS A 220 -0.47 -22.37 0.32
C LYS A 220 0.72 -23.28 0.62
N GLY A 221 0.50 -24.22 1.55
CA GLY A 221 1.52 -25.15 2.06
C GLY A 221 2.42 -24.57 3.14
N SER A 222 2.25 -23.30 3.54
CA SER A 222 2.85 -22.77 4.77
C SER A 222 2.13 -23.33 6.00
N ARG A 223 2.84 -23.37 7.13
CA ARG A 223 2.28 -23.84 8.40
C ARG A 223 1.05 -23.03 8.81
N PHE A 224 1.11 -21.71 8.68
CA PHE A 224 -0.02 -20.84 9.04
C PHE A 224 -1.25 -21.14 8.19
N TYR A 225 -1.09 -21.26 6.87
CA TYR A 225 -2.17 -21.64 5.96
C TYR A 225 -2.80 -22.98 6.36
N GLU A 226 -1.98 -24.01 6.58
CA GLU A 226 -2.47 -25.35 6.93
C GLU A 226 -3.24 -25.36 8.26
N LEU A 227 -2.75 -24.66 9.27
CA LEU A 227 -3.46 -24.52 10.55
C LEU A 227 -4.77 -23.74 10.41
N ASN A 228 -4.80 -22.66 9.61
CA ASN A 228 -6.01 -21.87 9.39
C ASN A 228 -7.08 -22.69 8.64
N GLU A 229 -6.69 -23.49 7.64
CA GLU A 229 -7.62 -24.40 6.96
C GLU A 229 -8.19 -25.47 7.90
N LEU A 230 -7.37 -26.05 8.79
CA LEU A 230 -7.86 -27.00 9.80
C LEU A 230 -8.91 -26.36 10.71
N ILE A 231 -8.70 -25.11 11.13
CA ILE A 231 -9.66 -24.37 11.96
C ILE A 231 -10.96 -24.10 11.19
N ARG A 232 -10.88 -23.66 9.92
CA ARG A 232 -12.06 -23.47 9.05
C ARG A 232 -12.91 -24.74 8.92
N HIS A 233 -12.26 -25.89 8.83
CA HIS A 233 -12.91 -27.19 8.68
C HIS A 233 -13.13 -27.94 10.01
N GLN A 234 -13.03 -27.28 11.16
CA GLN A 234 -13.15 -27.93 12.47
C GLN A 234 -14.49 -28.68 12.67
N GLN A 235 -15.55 -28.25 11.98
CA GLN A 235 -16.87 -28.88 12.03
C GLN A 235 -17.16 -29.80 10.82
N ASP A 236 -16.20 -29.98 9.92
CA ASP A 236 -16.33 -30.82 8.72
C ASP A 236 -15.87 -32.26 9.02
N GLY A 237 -16.54 -33.25 8.43
CA GLY A 237 -16.14 -34.67 8.52
C GLY A 237 -14.77 -34.95 7.88
N LYS A 238 -14.23 -34.01 7.10
CA LYS A 238 -12.89 -34.09 6.49
C LYS A 238 -11.75 -33.70 7.44
N LEU A 239 -12.03 -33.17 8.63
CA LEU A 239 -11.00 -32.68 9.56
C LEU A 239 -9.97 -33.76 9.91
N GLN A 240 -10.42 -34.98 10.22
CA GLN A 240 -9.52 -36.06 10.61
C GLN A 240 -8.50 -36.38 9.52
N MET A 241 -8.94 -36.48 8.27
CA MET A 241 -8.05 -36.72 7.13
C MET A 241 -7.04 -35.58 6.98
N MET A 242 -7.47 -34.32 7.09
CA MET A 242 -6.57 -33.16 7.00
C MET A 242 -5.55 -33.12 8.16
N MET A 243 -5.95 -33.52 9.37
CA MET A 243 -5.04 -33.64 10.52
C MET A 243 -4.00 -34.74 10.31
N GLU A 244 -4.39 -35.89 9.77
CA GLU A 244 -3.48 -37.00 9.46
C GLU A 244 -2.46 -36.59 8.39
N GLU A 245 -2.89 -35.92 7.31
CA GLU A 245 -2.00 -35.38 6.28
C GLU A 245 -0.98 -34.37 6.86
N TYR A 246 -1.46 -33.44 7.70
CA TYR A 246 -0.59 -32.45 8.34
C TYR A 246 0.41 -33.09 9.31
N ALA A 247 -0.01 -34.08 10.10
CA ALA A 247 0.85 -34.81 11.03
C ALA A 247 1.95 -35.59 10.29
N ALA A 248 1.59 -36.30 9.22
CA ALA A 248 2.55 -37.03 8.37
C ALA A 248 3.61 -36.09 7.78
N LYS A 249 3.18 -34.94 7.24
CA LYS A 249 4.07 -33.91 6.71
C LYS A 249 5.00 -33.34 7.78
N THR A 250 4.47 -33.06 8.98
CA THR A 250 5.26 -32.54 10.10
C THR A 250 6.33 -33.53 10.56
N MET A 251 5.98 -34.82 10.68
CA MET A 251 6.92 -35.88 11.02
C MET A 251 8.03 -36.02 9.97
N MET A 252 7.69 -35.96 8.67
CA MET A 252 8.70 -36.01 7.60
C MET A 252 9.68 -34.82 7.68
N VAL A 253 9.18 -33.59 7.91
CA VAL A 253 10.05 -32.41 8.06
C VAL A 253 10.97 -32.55 9.27
N GLN A 254 10.45 -33.01 10.42
CA GLN A 254 11.25 -33.24 11.61
C GLN A 254 12.30 -34.35 11.41
N PHE A 255 11.99 -35.36 10.60
CA PHE A 255 12.92 -36.43 10.26
C PHE A 255 14.02 -35.98 9.28
N ILE A 256 13.68 -35.15 8.29
CA ILE A 256 14.60 -34.69 7.24
C ILE A 256 15.51 -33.56 7.71
N LYS A 257 15.00 -32.63 8.53
CA LYS A 257 15.75 -31.43 8.95
C LYS A 257 17.14 -31.74 9.54
N PRO A 258 17.30 -32.74 10.44
CA PRO A 258 18.62 -33.13 10.96
C PRO A 258 19.56 -33.74 9.90
N MET A 259 19.03 -34.26 8.79
CA MET A 259 19.81 -34.86 7.70
C MET A 259 20.24 -33.83 6.63
N THR A 260 19.71 -32.61 6.70
CA THR A 260 19.99 -31.52 5.74
C THR A 260 20.77 -30.36 6.34
N GLU A 261 21.05 -30.39 7.65
CA GLU A 261 21.83 -29.38 8.38
C GLU A 261 23.30 -29.84 8.66
N GLU A 262 23.87 -30.66 7.76
CA GLU A 262 25.34 -30.87 7.62
C GLU A 262 25.92 -29.93 6.56
#